data_AF-A0A948CNI9-F1
#
_entry.id   AF-A0A948CNI9-F1
#
_cell.length_a   1.000
_cell.length_b   1.000
_cell.length_c   1.000
_cell.angle_alpha   90.00
_cell.angle_beta   90.00
_cell.angle_gamma   90.00
#
_symmetry.space_group_name_H-M   'P 1'
#
loop_
_entity.id
_entity.type
_entity.pdbx_description
1 polymer ?
#
loop_
_entity_poly.entity_id
_entity_poly.type
_entity_poly.pdbx_seq_one_letter_code
_entity_poly.pdbx_strand_id
1 'polypeptide(L)'
;VIRLGRNTHHSFPINRETLIQLSSKPTQLDIYCWLTSRAGRVKGQTNISWAQLYNQFGNDIKKQYHFRFSFKRSFTSVLEHYPTVQFSFSDKGITLRPFPSHVPRTK
;
A
#
# COMPACT_ATOMS: atom_id res chain seq x y z
N VAL A 1 19.61 29.71 -5.01
CA VAL A 1 18.61 29.54 -3.92
C VAL A 1 17.31 29.07 -4.54
N ILE A 2 17.08 27.75 -4.59
CA ILE A 2 15.88 27.17 -5.21
C ILE A 2 14.79 27.07 -4.14
N ARG A 3 13.69 27.79 -4.38
CA ARG A 3 12.52 27.88 -3.53
C ARG A 3 11.61 26.69 -3.83
N LEU A 4 11.74 25.60 -3.06
CA LEU A 4 10.82 24.47 -3.14
C LEU A 4 9.57 24.79 -2.30
N GLY A 5 8.47 25.04 -3.01
CA GLY A 5 7.17 25.31 -2.43
C GLY A 5 6.61 24.10 -1.68
N ARG A 6 6.08 24.35 -0.48
CA ARG A 6 5.07 23.54 0.24
C ARG A 6 5.16 22.01 0.04
N ASN A 7 6.23 21.38 0.49
CA ASN A 7 6.23 19.93 0.68
C ASN A 7 5.56 19.61 2.01
N THR A 8 4.30 19.18 1.97
CA THR A 8 3.70 18.47 3.10
C THR A 8 4.58 17.26 3.42
N HIS A 9 5.37 17.36 4.48
CA HIS A 9 6.12 16.27 5.09
C HIS A 9 5.15 15.14 5.47
N HIS A 10 4.76 14.30 4.50
CA HIS A 10 4.12 13.02 4.76
C HIS A 10 5.21 12.00 5.09
N SER A 11 6.05 12.32 6.07
CA SER A 11 6.92 11.34 6.72
C SER A 11 6.02 10.46 7.59
N PHE A 12 5.59 9.33 7.03
CA PHE A 12 4.99 8.28 7.84
C PHE A 12 6.11 7.44 8.45
N PRO A 13 5.92 6.92 9.68
CA PRO A 13 6.92 6.08 10.30
C PRO A 13 6.98 4.76 9.52
N ILE A 14 8.13 4.48 8.91
CA ILE A 14 8.34 3.31 8.06
C ILE A 14 9.36 2.40 8.76
N ASN A 15 9.04 1.10 8.86
CA ASN A 15 10.01 0.09 9.30
C ASN A 15 11.11 -0.01 8.22
N ARG A 16 12.34 0.36 8.60
CA ARG A 16 13.49 0.39 7.68
C ARG A 16 13.92 -1.00 7.24
N GLU A 17 13.82 -2.00 8.10
CA GLU A 17 14.19 -3.38 7.77
C GLU A 17 13.27 -3.93 6.68
N THR A 18 11.96 -3.75 6.85
CA THR A 18 10.96 -4.09 5.83
C THR A 18 11.21 -3.33 4.52
N LEU A 19 11.57 -2.05 4.60
CA LEU A 19 11.85 -1.25 3.41
C LEU A 19 13.07 -1.76 2.63
N ILE A 20 14.14 -2.16 3.33
CA ILE A 20 15.33 -2.76 2.71
C ILE A 20 14.97 -4.11 2.07
N GLN A 21 14.20 -4.95 2.76
CA GLN A 21 13.77 -6.26 2.25
C GLN A 21 12.88 -6.14 0.99
N LEU A 22 12.00 -5.14 0.95
CA LEU A 22 11.09 -4.90 -0.17
C LEU A 22 11.72 -4.06 -1.30
N SER A 23 12.90 -3.47 -1.08
CA SER A 23 13.56 -2.56 -2.04
C SER A 23 13.85 -3.21 -3.39
N SER A 24 14.11 -4.52 -3.42
CA SER A 24 14.36 -5.29 -4.66
C SER A 24 13.09 -5.52 -5.50
N LYS A 25 11.91 -5.18 -4.99
CA LYS A 25 10.61 -5.43 -5.63
C LYS A 25 9.76 -4.14 -5.63
N PRO A 26 9.85 -3.29 -6.66
CA PRO A 26 9.24 -1.95 -6.66
C PRO A 26 7.74 -1.99 -6.37
N THR A 27 6.99 -2.91 -6.99
CA THR A 27 5.54 -3.05 -6.74
C THR A 27 5.21 -3.39 -5.28
N GLN A 28 6.03 -4.20 -4.61
CA GLN A 28 5.78 -4.53 -3.19
C GLN A 28 6.09 -3.33 -2.29
N LEU A 29 7.14 -2.59 -2.61
CA LEU A 29 7.47 -1.35 -1.93
C LEU A 29 6.36 -0.31 -2.07
N ASP A 30 5.81 -0.12 -3.28
CA ASP A 30 4.70 0.79 -3.52
C ASP A 30 3.45 0.39 -2.73
N ILE A 31 3.10 -0.90 -2.70
CA ILE A 31 1.98 -1.43 -1.91
C ILE A 31 2.21 -1.17 -0.42
N TYR A 32 3.42 -1.39 0.08
CA TYR A 32 3.75 -1.17 1.48
C TYR A 32 3.65 0.31 1.88
N CYS A 33 4.19 1.21 1.06
CA CYS A 33 4.04 2.66 1.25
C CYS A 33 2.55 3.08 1.19
N TRP A 34 1.80 2.50 0.26
CA TRP A 34 0.37 2.74 0.08
C TRP A 34 -0.47 2.29 1.28
N LEU A 35 -0.15 1.15 1.89
CA LEU A 35 -0.78 0.66 3.13
C LEU A 35 -0.40 1.54 4.32
N THR A 36 0.89 1.84 4.48
CA THR A 36 1.41 2.69 5.56
C THR A 36 0.77 4.08 5.53
N SER A 37 0.59 4.67 4.34
CA SER A 37 -0.09 5.96 4.19
C SER A 37 -1.58 5.93 4.56
N ARG A 38 -2.21 4.75 4.51
CA ARG A 38 -3.63 4.55 4.88
C ARG A 38 -3.82 4.19 6.34
N ALA A 39 -2.79 3.65 6.98
CA ALA A 39 -2.82 3.36 8.40
C ALA A 39 -3.17 4.64 9.19
N GLY A 40 -4.15 4.55 10.08
CA GLY A 40 -4.68 5.69 10.85
C GLY A 40 -5.63 6.63 10.08
N ARG A 41 -5.76 6.52 8.76
CA ARG A 41 -6.77 7.24 7.97
C ARG A 41 -8.03 6.43 7.71
N VAL A 42 -7.87 5.11 7.58
CA VAL A 42 -8.96 4.16 7.42
C VAL A 42 -9.70 4.05 8.76
N LYS A 43 -10.77 4.85 8.92
CA LYS A 43 -11.64 4.83 10.12
C LYS A 43 -12.75 3.78 10.06
N GLY A 44 -12.96 3.17 8.90
CA GLY A 44 -13.99 2.17 8.67
C GLY A 44 -13.68 1.31 7.45
N GLN A 45 -14.61 0.42 7.10
CA GLN A 45 -14.45 -0.45 5.94
C GLN A 45 -14.31 0.37 4.65
N THR A 46 -13.17 0.22 3.97
CA THR A 46 -12.86 0.96 2.74
C THR A 46 -12.76 -0.02 1.58
N ASN A 47 -13.70 0.07 0.64
CA ASN A 47 -13.70 -0.75 -0.57
C ASN A 47 -12.95 -0.01 -1.68
N ILE A 48 -11.96 -0.66 -2.27
CA ILE A 48 -11.12 -0.11 -3.33
C ILE A 48 -11.23 -1.04 -4.53
N SER A 49 -11.80 -0.55 -5.62
CA SER A 49 -12.06 -1.36 -6.80
C SER A 49 -10.78 -1.78 -7.52
N TRP A 50 -10.83 -2.90 -8.27
CA TRP A 50 -9.71 -3.30 -9.12
C TRP A 50 -9.37 -2.26 -10.18
N ALA A 51 -10.33 -1.45 -10.63
CA ALA A 51 -10.08 -0.37 -11.59
C ALA A 51 -9.25 0.76 -10.94
N GLN A 52 -9.58 1.15 -9.71
CA GLN A 52 -8.81 2.15 -8.96
C GLN A 52 -7.39 1.66 -8.64
N LEU A 53 -7.24 0.39 -8.28
CA LEU A 53 -5.92 -0.21 -8.04
C LEU A 53 -5.11 -0.28 -9.33
N TYR A 54 -5.73 -0.71 -10.44
CA TYR A 54 -5.07 -0.75 -11.74
C TYR A 54 -4.64 0.64 -12.20
N ASN A 55 -5.45 1.68 -11.97
CA ASN A 55 -5.06 3.05 -12.29
C ASN A 55 -3.90 3.58 -11.43
N GLN A 56 -3.71 3.03 -10.22
CA GLN A 56 -2.63 3.45 -9.30
C GLN A 56 -1.34 2.65 -9.50
N PHE A 57 -1.42 1.37 -9.87
CA PHE A 57 -0.29 0.43 -9.86
C PHE A 57 -0.08 -0.30 -11.19
N GLY A 58 -1.00 -0.17 -12.15
CA GLY A 58 -1.07 -0.97 -13.36
C GLY A 58 -0.30 -0.43 -14.56
N ASN A 59 0.58 0.58 -14.38
CA ASN A 59 1.28 1.25 -15.48
C ASN A 59 2.03 0.27 -16.41
N ASP A 60 2.60 -0.81 -15.87
CA ASP A 60 3.40 -1.76 -16.64
C ASP A 60 2.61 -3.00 -17.14
N ILE A 61 1.33 -3.13 -16.79
CA ILE A 61 0.55 -4.34 -17.11
C ILE A 61 -0.59 -3.98 -18.07
N LYS A 62 -0.52 -4.45 -19.33
CA LYS A 62 -1.50 -4.11 -20.38
C LYS A 62 -2.94 -4.58 -20.12
N LYS A 63 -3.14 -5.65 -19.35
CA LYS A 63 -4.47 -6.23 -19.08
C LYS A 63 -4.76 -6.25 -17.59
N GLN A 64 -5.92 -5.71 -17.21
CA GLN A 64 -6.37 -5.66 -15.83
C GLN A 64 -6.43 -7.04 -15.15
N TYR A 65 -6.79 -8.09 -15.89
CA TYR A 65 -6.84 -9.45 -15.34
C TYR A 65 -5.46 -9.95 -14.85
N HIS A 66 -4.40 -9.78 -15.66
CA HIS A 66 -3.04 -10.13 -15.26
C HIS A 66 -2.58 -9.27 -14.08
N PHE A 67 -2.99 -8.00 -14.05
CA PHE A 67 -2.71 -7.12 -12.92
C PHE A 67 -3.34 -7.65 -11.63
N ARG A 68 -4.62 -8.06 -11.65
CA ARG A 68 -5.29 -8.59 -10.43
C ARG A 68 -4.53 -9.77 -9.84
N PHE A 69 -4.03 -10.68 -10.68
CA PHE A 69 -3.26 -11.84 -10.23
C PHE A 69 -1.90 -11.43 -9.63
N SER A 70 -1.12 -10.62 -10.36
CA SER A 70 0.18 -10.13 -9.91
C SER A 70 0.06 -9.30 -8.62
N PHE A 71 -0.92 -8.40 -8.57
CA PHE A 71 -1.17 -7.54 -7.42
C PHE A 71 -1.53 -8.36 -6.18
N LYS A 72 -2.43 -9.35 -6.29
CA LYS A 72 -2.76 -10.23 -5.16
C LYS A 72 -1.52 -10.92 -4.60
N ARG A 73 -0.66 -11.45 -5.47
CA ARG A 73 0.58 -12.13 -5.05
C ARG A 73 1.54 -11.18 -4.35
N SER A 74 1.76 -9.99 -4.93
CA SER A 74 2.60 -8.96 -4.33
C SER A 74 2.03 -8.45 -3.00
N PHE A 75 0.71 -8.27 -2.92
CA PHE A 75 0.01 -7.85 -1.71
C PHE A 75 0.19 -8.88 -0.59
N THR A 76 0.00 -10.17 -0.89
CA THR A 76 0.24 -11.24 0.09
C THR A 76 1.67 -11.25 0.61
N SER A 77 2.68 -11.08 -0.25
CA SER A 77 4.07 -10.98 0.21
C SER A 77 4.33 -9.77 1.11
N VAL A 78 3.67 -8.63 0.87
CA VAL A 78 3.79 -7.46 1.75
C VAL A 78 3.17 -7.75 3.13
N LEU A 79 2.08 -8.51 3.19
CA LEU A 79 1.43 -8.87 4.45
C LEU A 79 2.28 -9.78 5.34
N GLU A 80 3.18 -10.59 4.77
CA GLU A 80 4.16 -11.35 5.57
C GLU A 80 5.02 -10.42 6.44
N HIS A 81 5.25 -9.20 5.96
CA HIS A 81 6.02 -8.18 6.67
C HIS A 81 5.14 -7.19 7.46
N TYR A 82 3.83 -7.17 7.20
CA TYR A 82 2.88 -6.28 7.85
C TYR A 82 1.55 -7.01 8.17
N PRO A 83 1.60 -7.99 9.09
CA PRO A 83 0.49 -8.93 9.30
C PRO A 83 -0.74 -8.32 9.99
N THR A 84 -0.62 -7.12 10.56
CA THR A 84 -1.72 -6.45 11.27
C THR A 84 -2.75 -5.82 10.31
N VAL A 85 -2.45 -5.76 9.02
CA VAL A 85 -3.37 -5.25 7.99
C VAL A 85 -4.54 -6.20 7.82
N GLN A 86 -5.74 -5.73 8.15
CA GLN A 86 -6.97 -6.48 7.94
C GLN A 86 -7.59 -6.17 6.58
N PHE A 87 -7.76 -7.19 5.75
CA PHE A 87 -8.26 -7.04 4.39
C PHE A 87 -9.12 -8.23 3.95
N SER A 88 -9.86 -8.05 2.86
CA SER A 88 -10.57 -9.12 2.16
C SER A 88 -10.52 -8.88 0.65
N PHE A 89 -10.24 -9.93 -0.11
CA PHE A 89 -10.35 -9.90 -1.57
C PHE A 89 -11.78 -10.22 -2.00
N SER A 90 -12.29 -9.43 -2.95
CA SER A 90 -13.56 -9.69 -3.62
C SER A 90 -13.38 -9.63 -5.14
N ASP A 91 -14.39 -10.05 -5.89
CA ASP A 91 -14.38 -9.89 -7.35
C ASP A 91 -14.34 -8.42 -7.78
N LYS A 92 -14.90 -7.52 -6.96
CA LYS A 92 -14.98 -6.08 -7.25
C LYS A 92 -13.69 -5.33 -6.89
N GLY A 93 -12.90 -5.85 -5.94
CA GLY A 93 -11.69 -5.16 -5.47
C GLY A 93 -11.16 -5.69 -4.13
N ILE A 94 -10.47 -4.81 -3.42
CA ILE A 94 -9.93 -5.05 -2.07
C ILE A 94 -10.73 -4.24 -1.08
N THR A 95 -11.14 -4.90 -0.01
CA THR A 95 -11.74 -4.26 1.15
C THR A 95 -10.69 -4.19 2.25
N LEU A 96 -10.38 -2.98 2.71
CA LEU A 96 -9.52 -2.75 3.88
C LEU A 96 -10.39 -2.44 5.10
N ARG A 97 -10.06 -3.04 6.23
CA ARG A 97 -10.63 -2.69 7.53
C ARG A 97 -9.66 -1.79 8.30
N PRO A 98 -10.09 -1.09 9.36
CA PRO A 98 -9.16 -0.33 10.19
C PRO A 98 -8.05 -1.25 10.74
N PHE A 99 -6.80 -0.83 10.57
CA PHE A 99 -5.62 -1.52 11.09
C PHE A 99 -4.63 -0.52 11.70
N PRO A 100 -3.87 -0.92 12.73
CA PRO A 100 -2.85 -0.07 13.34
C PRO A 100 -1.68 0.15 12.38
N SER A 101 -1.01 1.31 12.49
CA SER A 101 0.20 1.59 11.72
C SER A 101 1.33 0.63 12.09
N HIS A 102 2.10 0.18 11.09
CA HIS A 102 3.19 -0.79 11.28
C HIS A 102 4.21 -0.29 12.29
N VAL A 103 4.45 1.01 12.25
CA VAL A 103 5.26 1.72 13.24
C VAL A 103 4.33 2.71 13.95
N PRO A 104 4.36 2.78 15.29
CA PRO A 104 3.62 3.80 16.02
C PRO A 104 4.12 5.18 15.59
N ARG A 105 3.21 6.11 15.33
CA ARG A 105 3.57 7.50 15.08
C ARG A 105 4.10 8.09 16.38
N THR A 106 5.41 8.22 16.50
CA THR A 106 6.04 8.94 17.61
C THR A 106 5.48 10.36 17.66
N LYS A 107 4.98 10.75 18.84
CA LYS A 107 4.44 12.11 19.10
C LYS A 107 5.55 13.15 19.07
#